data_AF-A0AB35HGY3-F1
#
_entry.id   AF-A0AB35HGY3-F1
#
_cell.length_a   1.000
_cell.length_b   1.000
_cell.length_c   1.000
_cell.angle_alpha   90.00
_cell.angle_beta   90.00
_cell.angle_gamma   90.00
#
_symmetry.space_group_name_H-M   'P 1'
#
loop_
_entity.id
_entity.type
_entity.pdbx_description
1 polymer ?
#
loop_
_entity_poly.entity_id
_entity_poly.type
_entity_poly.pdbx_seq_one_letter_code
_entity_poly.pdbx_strand_id
1 'polypeptide(L)'
;LTSSIGINSNTFCPITLNLEERFYLEKRLLAGDPINTIAKALGRSRTTIYAEKKRGTVVQIRQNKAVLMYIADCGQLAYERTRQGSFNTLKAGSIEPFLSWVENKVRVDKWSLDAAVELQNASRSLH
;
A
#
# COMPACT_ATOMS: atom_id res chain seq x y z
N LEU A 1 2.83 23.87 -27.52
CA LEU A 1 3.79 22.76 -27.36
C LEU A 1 3.68 22.26 -25.93
N THR A 2 2.70 21.39 -25.67
CA THR A 2 2.44 20.82 -24.34
C THR A 2 3.36 19.62 -24.10
N SER A 3 4.51 19.86 -23.50
CA SER A 3 5.38 18.78 -23.00
C SER A 3 5.40 18.82 -21.49
N SER A 4 4.71 17.86 -20.87
CA SER A 4 5.08 17.27 -19.57
C SER A 4 4.28 15.96 -19.39
N ILE A 5 4.59 14.96 -20.21
CA ILE A 5 4.35 13.56 -19.86
C ILE A 5 5.62 13.13 -19.13
N GLY A 6 5.53 13.02 -17.82
CA GLY A 6 6.67 12.74 -16.97
C GLY A 6 6.25 12.05 -15.68
N ILE A 7 5.63 10.88 -15.79
CA ILE A 7 5.61 9.90 -14.69
C ILE A 7 6.27 8.63 -15.21
N ASN A 8 7.60 8.63 -15.24
CA ASN A 8 8.39 7.42 -15.26
C ASN A 8 9.09 7.28 -13.92
N SER A 9 8.37 6.70 -12.97
CA SER A 9 8.99 6.00 -11.86
C SER A 9 8.61 4.53 -12.02
N ASN A 10 9.47 3.77 -12.68
CA ASN A 10 9.58 2.32 -12.51
C ASN A 10 9.96 2.01 -11.06
N THR A 11 9.06 2.31 -10.14
CA THR A 11 9.07 1.79 -8.77
C THR A 11 8.36 0.45 -8.82
N PHE A 12 9.12 -0.61 -8.59
CA PHE A 12 8.65 -1.95 -8.28
C PHE A 12 7.26 -1.91 -7.63
N CYS A 13 6.24 -2.36 -8.36
CA CYS A 13 4.84 -2.02 -8.12
C CYS A 13 4.41 -2.37 -6.68
N PRO A 14 3.89 -1.43 -5.87
CA PRO A 14 3.06 -1.82 -4.74
C PRO A 14 1.89 -2.63 -5.30
N ILE A 15 1.56 -3.77 -4.67
CA ILE A 15 0.51 -4.71 -5.09
C ILE A 15 -0.86 -4.01 -5.29
N THR A 16 -1.04 -2.79 -4.78
CA THR A 16 -2.28 -2.01 -4.76
C THR A 16 -2.16 -0.65 -5.47
N LEU A 17 -3.29 -0.04 -5.80
CA LEU A 17 -3.37 1.34 -6.32
C LEU A 17 -3.26 2.37 -5.17
N ASN A 18 -2.65 3.51 -5.45
CA ASN A 18 -2.68 4.71 -4.59
C ASN A 18 -4.05 5.43 -4.70
N LEU A 19 -4.25 6.48 -3.92
CA LEU A 19 -5.51 7.22 -3.90
C LEU A 19 -5.81 7.94 -5.24
N GLU A 20 -4.83 8.59 -5.85
CA GLU A 20 -4.97 9.30 -7.14
C GLU A 20 -5.32 8.33 -8.29
N GLU A 21 -4.65 7.18 -8.35
CA GLU A 21 -4.90 6.13 -9.33
C GLU A 21 -6.31 5.54 -9.17
N ARG A 22 -6.84 5.47 -7.93
CA ARG A 22 -8.22 5.05 -7.66
C ARG A 22 -9.23 6.09 -8.14
N PHE A 23 -8.99 7.38 -7.89
CA PHE A 23 -9.81 8.44 -8.45
C PHE A 23 -9.81 8.42 -9.98
N TYR A 24 -8.64 8.20 -10.59
CA TYR A 24 -8.52 8.05 -12.03
C TYR A 24 -9.33 6.84 -12.54
N LEU A 25 -9.21 5.68 -11.89
CA LEU A 25 -9.98 4.47 -12.21
C LEU A 25 -11.49 4.74 -12.15
N GLU A 26 -11.97 5.40 -11.10
CA GLU A 26 -13.38 5.74 -10.93
C GLU A 26 -13.91 6.61 -12.09
N LYS A 27 -13.20 7.70 -12.41
CA LYS A 27 -13.59 8.59 -13.53
C LYS A 27 -13.64 7.85 -14.86
N ARG A 28 -12.68 6.96 -15.11
CA ARG A 28 -12.59 6.19 -16.35
C ARG A 28 -13.65 5.10 -16.46
N LEU A 29 -13.99 4.44 -15.35
CA LEU A 29 -15.09 3.48 -15.30
C LEU A 29 -16.44 4.17 -15.55
N LEU A 30 -16.64 5.38 -15.04
CA LEU A 30 -17.84 6.19 -15.32
C LEU A 30 -17.90 6.62 -16.79
N ALA A 31 -16.77 6.92 -17.41
CA ALA A 31 -16.66 7.18 -18.84
C ALA A 31 -16.86 5.94 -19.72
N GLY A 32 -16.92 4.73 -19.14
CA GLY A 32 -17.07 3.48 -19.89
C GLY A 32 -15.79 2.99 -20.56
N ASP A 33 -14.63 3.50 -20.17
CA ASP A 33 -13.35 3.11 -20.75
C ASP A 33 -13.05 1.62 -20.46
N PRO A 34 -12.49 0.87 -21.43
CA PRO A 34 -12.16 -0.52 -21.22
C PRO A 34 -10.99 -0.67 -20.23
N ILE A 35 -11.07 -1.68 -19.36
CA ILE A 35 -10.07 -1.97 -18.31
C ILE A 35 -8.65 -2.06 -18.87
N ASN A 36 -8.49 -2.60 -20.08
CA ASN A 36 -7.17 -2.70 -20.74
C ASN A 36 -6.54 -1.32 -21.00
N THR A 37 -7.34 -0.34 -21.42
CA THR A 37 -6.86 1.03 -21.67
C THR A 37 -6.52 1.74 -20.37
N ILE A 38 -7.35 1.56 -19.34
CA ILE A 38 -7.11 2.13 -18.01
C ILE A 38 -5.82 1.56 -17.40
N ALA A 39 -5.64 0.24 -17.49
CA ALA A 39 -4.44 -0.45 -17.00
C ALA A 39 -3.16 0.06 -17.67
N LYS A 40 -3.18 0.22 -19.00
CA LYS A 40 -2.06 0.79 -19.77
C LYS A 40 -1.77 2.24 -19.36
N ALA A 41 -2.80 3.06 -19.21
CA ALA A 41 -2.65 4.47 -18.81
C ALA A 41 -2.04 4.62 -17.40
N LEU A 42 -2.39 3.72 -16.48
CA LEU A 42 -1.84 3.69 -15.13
C LEU A 42 -0.48 2.97 -15.01
N GLY A 43 0.00 2.30 -16.07
CA GLY A 43 1.18 1.43 -15.98
C GLY A 43 0.99 0.23 -15.04
N ARG A 44 -0.26 -0.23 -14.85
CA ARG A 44 -0.61 -1.31 -13.93
C ARG A 44 -1.05 -2.57 -14.67
N SER A 45 -0.92 -3.71 -14.00
CA SER A 45 -1.41 -4.97 -14.54
C SER A 45 -2.95 -4.99 -14.58
N ARG A 46 -3.53 -5.67 -15.56
CA ARG A 46 -5.00 -5.86 -15.65
C ARG A 46 -5.56 -6.52 -14.39
N THR A 47 -4.83 -7.49 -13.83
CA THR A 47 -5.23 -8.20 -12.61
C THR A 47 -5.30 -7.27 -11.41
N THR A 48 -4.36 -6.32 -11.27
CA THR A 48 -4.41 -5.27 -10.24
C THR A 48 -5.69 -4.43 -10.37
N ILE A 49 -6.04 -3.99 -11.58
CA ILE A 49 -7.26 -3.20 -11.80
C ILE A 49 -8.52 -4.00 -11.49
N TYR A 50 -8.59 -5.28 -11.88
CA TYR A 50 -9.73 -6.13 -11.53
C TYR A 50 -9.86 -6.37 -10.02
N ALA A 51 -8.74 -6.64 -9.34
CA ALA A 51 -8.73 -6.84 -7.89
C ALA A 51 -9.18 -5.58 -7.16
N GLU A 52 -8.68 -4.42 -7.60
CA GLU A 52 -9.09 -3.13 -7.05
C GLU A 52 -10.57 -2.84 -7.30
N LYS A 53 -11.03 -2.99 -8.55
CA LYS A 53 -12.44 -2.82 -8.91
C LYS A 53 -13.34 -3.70 -8.06
N LYS A 54 -12.96 -4.97 -7.85
CA LYS A 54 -13.70 -5.90 -6.99
C LYS A 54 -13.80 -5.42 -5.54
N ARG A 55 -12.73 -4.82 -5.00
CA ARG A 55 -12.70 -4.29 -3.62
C ARG A 55 -13.56 -3.04 -3.44
N GLY A 56 -13.55 -2.14 -4.43
CA GLY A 56 -14.26 -0.86 -4.36
C GLY A 56 -15.67 -0.86 -4.98
N THR A 57 -16.15 -1.97 -5.56
CA THR A 57 -17.51 -2.06 -6.11
C THR A 57 -18.51 -2.27 -4.98
N VAL A 58 -19.48 -1.36 -4.89
CA VAL A 58 -20.55 -1.39 -3.88
C VAL A 58 -21.92 -1.23 -4.54
N VAL A 59 -22.97 -1.67 -3.85
CA VAL A 59 -24.36 -1.41 -4.26
C VAL A 59 -24.71 0.02 -3.84
N GLN A 60 -25.15 0.84 -4.81
CA GLN A 60 -25.71 2.17 -4.56
C GLN A 60 -27.16 2.24 -5.04
N ILE A 61 -28.00 2.97 -4.32
CA ILE A 61 -29.37 3.28 -4.76
C ILE A 61 -29.31 4.59 -5.55
N ARG A 62 -29.60 4.53 -6.85
CA ARG A 62 -29.77 5.71 -7.72
C ARG A 62 -31.11 5.64 -8.41
N GLN A 63 -31.88 6.73 -8.35
CA GLN A 63 -33.22 6.80 -8.97
C GLN A 63 -34.11 5.60 -8.60
N ASN A 64 -34.13 5.26 -7.30
CA ASN A 64 -34.88 4.13 -6.76
C ASN A 64 -34.48 2.73 -7.30
N LYS A 65 -33.28 2.61 -7.89
CA LYS A 65 -32.72 1.35 -8.41
C LYS A 65 -31.37 1.06 -7.77
N ALA A 66 -31.15 -0.20 -7.42
CA ALA A 66 -29.85 -0.68 -6.96
C ALA A 66 -28.90 -0.87 -8.15
N VAL A 67 -27.74 -0.22 -8.10
CA VAL A 67 -26.71 -0.25 -9.14
C VAL A 67 -25.37 -0.58 -8.51
N LEU A 68 -24.63 -1.53 -9.10
CA LEU A 68 -23.25 -1.81 -8.72
C LEU A 68 -22.33 -0.74 -9.32
N MET A 69 -21.63 -0.01 -8.46
CA MET A 69 -20.74 1.07 -8.85
C MET A 69 -19.42 0.97 -8.10
N TYR A 70 -18.32 1.21 -8.80
CA TYR A 70 -17.01 1.36 -8.18
C TYR A 70 -16.89 2.76 -7.57
N ILE A 71 -16.40 2.84 -6.34
CA ILE A 71 -16.16 4.11 -5.61
C ILE A 71 -14.74 4.05 -5.05
N ALA A 72 -13.92 5.06 -5.36
CA ALA A 72 -12.53 5.11 -4.92
C ALA A 72 -12.40 5.07 -3.40
N ASP A 73 -13.24 5.83 -2.68
CA ASP A 73 -13.24 5.89 -1.23
C ASP A 73 -13.54 4.53 -0.59
N CYS A 74 -14.49 3.77 -1.14
CA CYS A 74 -14.79 2.41 -0.66
C CYS A 74 -13.58 1.47 -0.87
N GLY A 75 -12.91 1.59 -2.02
CA GLY A 75 -11.67 0.86 -2.27
C GLY A 75 -10.59 1.20 -1.25
N GLN A 76 -10.42 2.49 -0.94
CA GLN A 76 -9.42 2.99 0.00
C GLN A 76 -9.71 2.47 1.42
N LEU A 77 -10.96 2.58 1.89
CA LEU A 77 -11.40 2.06 3.18
C LEU A 77 -11.16 0.54 3.31
N ALA A 78 -11.42 -0.23 2.24
CA ALA A 78 -11.15 -1.66 2.23
C ALA A 78 -9.65 -1.97 2.35
N TYR A 79 -8.79 -1.16 1.73
CA TYR A 79 -7.34 -1.29 1.84
C TYR A 79 -6.86 -0.96 3.27
N GLU A 80 -7.33 0.14 3.85
CA GLU A 80 -6.96 0.57 5.20
C GLU A 80 -7.36 -0.45 6.26
N ARG A 81 -8.59 -0.97 6.18
CA ARG A 81 -9.07 -2.05 7.06
C ARG A 81 -8.16 -3.27 7.00
N THR A 82 -7.73 -3.65 5.79
CA THR A 82 -6.81 -4.79 5.59
C THR A 82 -5.42 -4.48 6.15
N ARG A 83 -4.92 -3.25 5.95
CA ARG A 83 -3.61 -2.81 6.44
C ARG A 83 -3.54 -2.80 7.97
N GLN A 84 -4.60 -2.38 8.65
CA GLN A 84 -4.67 -2.44 10.11
C GLN A 84 -4.47 -3.87 10.64
N GLY A 85 -5.07 -4.87 9.99
CA GLY A 85 -4.89 -6.29 10.35
C GLY A 85 -3.56 -6.91 9.91
N SER A 86 -2.78 -6.25 9.05
CA SER A 86 -1.51 -6.77 8.54
C SER A 86 -0.32 -6.55 9.48
N PHE A 87 -0.47 -5.72 10.51
CA PHE A 87 0.56 -5.56 11.53
C PHE A 87 0.67 -6.84 12.35
N ASN A 88 1.85 -7.47 12.32
CA ASN A 88 2.14 -8.60 13.18
C ASN A 88 2.39 -8.11 14.61
N THR A 89 1.30 -7.93 15.35
CA THR A 89 1.31 -7.44 16.75
C THR A 89 2.14 -8.33 17.67
N LEU A 90 2.22 -9.63 17.39
CA LEU A 90 3.04 -10.58 18.14
C LEU A 90 4.54 -10.30 17.98
N LYS A 91 4.99 -9.97 16.77
CA LYS A 91 6.38 -9.55 16.52
C LYS A 91 6.70 -8.21 17.17
N ALA A 92 5.74 -7.27 17.17
CA ALA A 92 5.90 -5.97 17.82
C ALA A 92 6.17 -6.12 19.33
N GLY A 93 5.37 -6.90 20.05
CA GLY A 93 5.62 -7.16 21.47
C GLY A 93 6.94 -7.88 21.74
N SER A 94 7.35 -8.81 20.86
CA SER A 94 8.61 -9.54 21.02
C SER A 94 9.87 -8.70 20.76
N ILE A 95 9.75 -7.61 19.99
CA ILE A 95 10.88 -6.73 19.63
C ILE A 95 11.02 -5.54 20.58
N GLU A 96 9.99 -5.20 21.37
CA GLU A 96 10.05 -4.09 22.34
C GLU A 96 11.30 -4.12 23.25
N PRO A 97 11.68 -5.27 23.86
CA PRO A 97 12.90 -5.32 24.67
C PRO A 97 14.18 -5.04 23.86
N PHE A 98 14.21 -5.47 22.59
CA PHE A 98 15.32 -5.22 21.68
C PHE A 98 15.38 -3.75 21.26
N LEU A 99 14.24 -3.13 20.92
CA LEU A 99 14.19 -1.70 20.56
C LEU A 99 14.67 -0.82 21.70
N SER A 100 14.21 -1.10 22.93
CA SER A 100 14.65 -0.37 24.12
C SER A 100 16.15 -0.52 24.37
N TRP A 101 16.70 -1.72 24.17
CA TRP A 101 18.15 -1.95 24.27
C TRP A 101 18.94 -1.18 23.21
N VAL A 102 18.52 -1.24 21.93
CA VAL A 102 19.17 -0.50 20.84
C VAL A 102 19.11 1.01 21.10
N GLU A 103 17.95 1.53 21.53
CA GLU A 103 17.78 2.95 21.85
C GLU A 103 18.76 3.41 22.93
N ASN A 104 18.96 2.58 23.96
CA ASN A 104 19.91 2.86 25.03
C ASN A 104 21.37 2.88 24.52
N LYS A 105 21.76 1.89 23.69
CA LYS A 105 23.09 1.83 23.07
C LYS A 105 23.38 3.00 22.13
N VAL A 106 22.39 3.41 21.34
CA VAL A 106 22.56 4.56 20.43
C VAL A 106 22.60 5.88 21.21
N ARG A 107 21.75 6.06 22.24
CA ARG A 107 21.67 7.34 22.97
C ARG A 107 22.80 7.54 23.97
N VAL A 108 23.11 6.52 24.78
CA VAL A 108 24.08 6.59 25.88
C VAL A 108 25.48 6.30 25.37
N ASP A 109 25.66 5.14 24.72
CA ASP A 109 26.99 4.68 24.28
C ASP A 109 27.42 5.30 22.94
N LYS A 110 26.54 6.07 22.29
CA LYS A 110 26.76 6.75 20.99
C LYS A 110 27.12 5.80 19.85
N TRP A 111 26.60 4.57 19.90
CA TRP A 111 26.84 3.59 18.85
C TRP A 111 26.06 3.91 17.59
N SER A 112 26.62 3.54 16.43
CA SER A 112 25.86 3.48 15.19
C SER A 112 24.84 2.34 15.27
N LEU A 113 23.74 2.46 14.53
CA LEU A 113 22.72 1.40 14.41
C LEU A 113 23.33 0.09 13.91
N ASP A 114 24.25 0.16 12.94
CA ASP A 114 24.94 -1.02 12.42
C ASP A 114 25.77 -1.73 13.50
N ALA A 115 26.52 -0.99 14.33
CA ALA A 115 27.30 -1.58 15.42
C ALA A 115 26.42 -2.28 16.49
N ALA A 116 25.23 -1.74 16.76
CA ALA A 116 24.29 -2.36 17.69
C ALA A 116 23.70 -3.68 17.15
N VAL A 117 23.42 -3.74 15.84
CA VAL A 117 22.89 -4.95 15.18
C VAL A 117 23.96 -6.04 15.06
N GLU A 118 25.20 -5.68 14.72
CA GLU A 118 26.31 -6.64 14.61
C GLU A 118 26.62 -7.34 15.95
N LEU A 119 26.65 -6.59 17.07
CA LEU A 119 26.90 -7.18 18.39
C LEU A 119 25.82 -8.19 18.79
N GLN A 120 24.56 -7.90 18.48
CA GLN A 120 23.44 -8.80 18.79
C GLN A 120 23.51 -10.10 17.99
N ASN A 121 24.00 -10.05 16.76
CA ASN A 121 24.21 -11.25 15.94
C ASN A 121 25.38 -12.08 16.48
N ALA A 122 26.44 -11.44 16.96
CA ALA A 122 27.56 -12.10 17.60
C ALA A 122 27.17 -12.78 18.92
N SER A 123 26.32 -12.16 19.74
CA SER A 123 25.84 -12.74 21.00
C SER A 123 24.89 -13.92 20.79
N ARG A 124 24.09 -13.90 19.71
CA ARG A 124 23.23 -15.03 19.31
C ARG A 124 23.99 -16.24 18.75
N SER A 125 25.19 -16.03 18.21
CA SER A 125 26.04 -17.10 17.67
C SER A 125 26.83 -17.85 18.76
N LEU A 126 26.83 -17.35 20.00
CA LEU A 126 27.53 -17.91 21.15
C LEU A 126 26.60 -18.72 22.09
N HIS A 127 25.37 -18.97 21.67
CA HIS A 127 24.40 -19.90 22.26
C HIS A 127 23.93 -20.89 21.20
#